data_AF-A0A177L3F4-F1
#
_entry.id   AF-A0A177L3F4-F1
#
_cell.length_a   1.000
_cell.length_b   1.000
_cell.length_c   1.000
_cell.angle_alpha   90.00
_cell.angle_beta   90.00
_cell.angle_gamma   90.00
#
_symmetry.space_group_name_H-M   'P 1'
#
loop_
_entity.id
_entity.type
_entity.pdbx_description
1 polymer ?
#
loop_
_entity_poly.entity_id
_entity_poly.type
_entity_poly.pdbx_seq_one_letter_code
_entity_poly.pdbx_strand_id
1 'polypeptide(L)' 'MASAAASKEPELDDLEPVADETADQARRVVASYSADADECRMLLDMLGIGPEPQVTADAE' A
#
# COMPACT_ATOMS: atom_id res chain seq x y z
N MET A 1 -8.22 29.48 -28.95
CA MET A 1 -8.72 28.92 -27.68
C MET A 1 -8.06 27.56 -27.53
N ALA A 2 -7.18 27.38 -26.55
CA ALA A 2 -6.25 26.25 -26.49
C ALA A 2 -6.59 25.28 -25.33
N SER A 3 -6.68 24.01 -25.71
CA SER A 3 -6.50 22.77 -24.93
C SER A 3 -7.28 22.59 -23.62
N ALA A 4 -8.41 21.89 -23.71
CA ALA A 4 -8.90 21.10 -22.58
C ALA A 4 -8.03 19.83 -22.53
N ALA A 5 -7.09 19.77 -21.58
CA ALA A 5 -6.46 18.51 -21.21
C ALA A 5 -7.58 17.55 -20.83
N ALA A 6 -7.75 16.49 -21.61
CA ALA A 6 -8.69 15.43 -21.28
C ALA A 6 -8.20 14.79 -19.97
N SER A 7 -8.86 15.13 -18.86
CA SER A 7 -8.74 14.42 -17.60
C SER A 7 -9.30 13.01 -17.80
N LYS A 8 -8.46 12.11 -18.33
CA LYS A 8 -8.80 10.69 -18.37
C LYS A 8 -8.45 10.13 -17.00
N GLU A 9 -9.48 9.94 -16.17
CA GLU A 9 -9.36 9.20 -14.92
C GLU A 9 -8.77 7.82 -15.26
N PRO A 10 -7.73 7.38 -14.54
CA PRO A 10 -7.16 6.06 -14.78
C PRO A 10 -8.21 5.00 -14.44
N GLU A 11 -8.46 4.08 -15.37
CA GLU A 11 -9.26 2.89 -15.10
C GLU A 11 -8.51 2.06 -14.04
N LEU A 12 -9.08 1.97 -12.83
CA LEU A 12 -8.46 1.32 -11.67
C LEU A 12 -8.28 -0.20 -11.86
N ASP A 13 -8.90 -0.77 -12.89
CA ASP A 13 -8.91 -2.21 -13.18
C ASP A 13 -7.63 -2.71 -13.87
N ASP A 14 -6.76 -1.84 -14.39
CA ASP A 14 -5.50 -2.20 -15.08
C ASP A 14 -4.26 -1.64 -14.36
N LEU A 15 -4.35 -1.50 -13.04
CA LEU A 15 -3.21 -1.09 -12.22
C LEU A 15 -2.35 -2.29 -11.88
N GLU A 16 -1.05 -2.18 -12.18
CA GLU A 16 -0.07 -3.15 -11.72
C GLU A 16 -0.03 -3.17 -10.18
N PRO A 17 0.16 -4.35 -9.56
CA PRO A 17 0.39 -4.45 -8.13
C PRO A 17 1.55 -3.55 -7.71
N VAL A 18 1.47 -2.98 -6.50
CA VAL A 18 2.57 -2.19 -5.96
C VAL A 18 3.85 -3.04 -5.93
N ALA A 19 4.93 -2.51 -6.49
CA ALA A 19 6.24 -3.14 -6.36
C ALA A 19 6.61 -3.22 -4.86
N ASP A 20 7.33 -4.28 -4.46
CA ASP A 20 7.69 -4.53 -3.05
C ASP A 20 8.40 -3.32 -2.41
N GLU A 21 9.22 -2.60 -3.18
CA GLU A 21 9.90 -1.37 -2.75
C GLU A 21 8.92 -0.24 -2.39
N THR A 22 7.83 -0.11 -3.16
CA THR A 22 6.76 0.87 -2.92
C THR A 22 5.96 0.49 -1.68
N ALA A 23 5.64 -0.79 -1.51
CA ALA A 23 4.96 -1.29 -0.32
C ALA A 23 5.79 -1.03 0.95
N ASP A 24 7.11 -1.20 0.89
CA ASP A 24 8.02 -0.88 2.00
C ASP A 24 8.06 0.61 2.35
N GLN A 25 8.07 1.49 1.34
CA GLN A 25 8.00 2.93 1.58
C GLN A 25 6.66 3.33 2.19
N ALA A 26 5.56 2.81 1.67
CA ALA A 26 4.23 3.03 2.21
C ALA A 26 4.14 2.53 3.67
N ARG A 27 4.69 1.35 3.98
CA ARG A 27 4.80 0.83 5.36
C ARG A 27 5.50 1.82 6.30
N ARG A 28 6.64 2.39 5.88
CA ARG A 28 7.39 3.36 6.68
C ARG A 28 6.60 4.66 6.90
N VAL A 29 5.94 5.15 5.86
CA VAL A 29 5.13 6.38 5.94
C VAL A 29 3.97 6.17 6.90
N VAL A 30 3.16 5.12 6.70
CA VAL A 30 2.04 4.79 7.59
C VAL A 30 2.51 4.66 9.03
N ALA A 31 3.60 3.93 9.29
CA ALA A 31 4.15 3.79 10.63
C ALA A 31 4.59 5.12 11.27
N SER A 32 5.10 6.07 10.47
CA SER A 32 5.51 7.38 10.98
C SER A 32 4.35 8.32 11.31
N TYR A 33 3.19 8.13 10.68
CA TYR A 33 2.02 9.01 10.82
C TYR A 33 0.89 8.40 11.67
N SER A 34 0.95 7.11 11.98
CA SER A 34 -0.04 6.44 12.84
C SER A 34 0.12 6.87 14.30
N ALA A 35 -0.99 7.03 15.01
CA ALA A 35 -1.00 7.38 16.43
C ALA A 35 -0.54 6.21 17.31
N ASP A 36 -0.86 4.98 16.91
CA ASP A 36 -0.52 3.76 17.64
C ASP A 36 -0.35 2.54 16.70
N ALA A 37 -0.01 1.40 17.32
CA ALA A 37 0.24 0.16 16.60
C ALA A 37 -1.02 -0.49 16.03
N ASP A 38 -2.19 -0.25 16.61
CA ASP A 38 -3.45 -0.84 16.17
C ASP A 38 -3.97 -0.07 14.95
N GLU A 39 -3.91 1.27 14.97
CA GLU A 39 -4.20 2.12 13.81
C GLU A 39 -3.26 1.82 12.64
N CYS A 40 -1.96 1.68 12.90
CA CYS A 40 -0.98 1.33 11.88
C CYS A 40 -1.35 0.03 11.16
N ARG A 41 -1.66 -1.04 11.91
CA ARG A 41 -2.06 -2.34 11.32
C ARG A 41 -3.33 -2.21 10.48
N MET A 42 -4.35 -1.53 11.00
CA MET A 42 -5.60 -1.29 10.28
C MET A 42 -5.35 -0.59 8.94
N LEU A 43 -4.53 0.47 8.93
CA LEU A 43 -4.22 1.21 7.71
C LEU A 43 -3.43 0.38 6.69
N LEU A 44 -2.48 -0.44 7.16
CA LEU A 44 -1.70 -1.32 6.29
C LEU A 44 -2.58 -2.40 5.65
N ASP A 45 -3.51 -2.98 6.42
CA ASP A 45 -4.46 -3.98 5.93
C ASP A 45 -5.45 -3.37 4.92
N MET A 46 -5.93 -2.15 5.17
CA MET A 46 -6.78 -1.42 4.22
C MET A 46 -6.09 -1.15 2.88
N LEU A 47 -4.76 -0.99 2.90
CA LEU A 47 -3.93 -0.78 1.72
C LEU A 47 -3.45 -2.09 1.08
N GLY A 48 -3.72 -3.25 1.69
CA GLY A 48 -3.24 -4.55 1.21
C GLY A 48 -1.73 -4.74 1.31
N ILE A 49 -1.06 -3.98 2.17
CA ILE A 49 0.41 -4.02 2.39
C ILE A 49 0.76 -4.43 3.84
N GLY A 50 -0.21 -5.06 4.50
CA GLY A 50 -0.05 -5.64 5.84
C GLY A 50 1.16 -6.56 5.94
N PRO A 51 1.63 -6.84 7.16
CA PRO A 51 2.72 -7.78 7.35
C PRO A 51 2.31 -9.15 6.81
N GLU A 52 3.05 -9.66 5.83
CA GLU A 52 2.90 -11.03 5.37
C GLU A 52 3.07 -11.97 6.58
N PRO A 53 2.19 -12.97 6.75
CA PRO A 53 2.37 -13.97 7.78
C PRO A 53 3.75 -14.59 7.57
N GLN A 54 4.64 -14.40 8.54
CA GLN A 54 5.95 -15.05 8.56
C GLN A 54 5.64 -16.56 8.52
N VAL A 55 5.87 -17.23 7.40
CA VAL A 55 5.88 -18.69 7.38
C VAL A 55 7.13 -19.05 8.18
N THR A 56 6.96 -19.22 9.49
CA THR A 56 8.01 -19.74 10.35
C THR A 56 8.32 -21.14 9.84
N ALA A 57 9.41 -21.27 9.08
CA ALA A 57 9.95 -22.54 8.59
C ALA A 57 10.63 -23.31 9.75
N ASP A 58 9.97 -23.34 10.91
CA ASP A 58 10.46 -23.93 12.16
C ASP A 58 9.32 -24.73 12.80
N ALA A 59 8.95 -25.81 12.11
CA ALA A 59 8.20 -26.93 12.67
C ALA A 59 8.63 -28.21 11.96
N GLU A 60 9.89 -28.60 12.13
CA GLU A 60 10.33 -29.99 12.01
C GLU A 60 10.90 -30.46 13.36
#